data_AF-A0A951QTL0-F1
#
_entry.id   AF-A0A951QTL0-F1
#
_cell.length_a   1.000
_cell.length_b   1.000
_cell.length_c   1.000
_cell.angle_alpha   90.00
_cell.angle_beta   90.00
_cell.angle_gamma   90.00
#
_symmetry.space_group_name_H-M   'P 1'
#
loop_
_entity.id
_entity.type
_entity.pdbx_description
1 polymer ?
#
loop_
_entity_poly.entity_id
_entity_poly.type
_entity_poly.pdbx_seq_one_letter_code
_entity_poly.pdbx_strand_id
1 'polypeptide(L)'
;MLKPPAEEFCTGVGYLPSNLPTKTVYPIKVVVEPFHGRHQVYAIFQIDGNKLPPNERVVLTVGGAGNYCEISNSVGQNFEGIETPPGYYLSRHFIRTRTALTLSAKGLLGKLRSPENWMLTFTSGGKG
;
A
#
# COMPACT_ATOMS: atom_id res chain seq x y z
N MET A 1 19.06 10.93 2.51
CA MET A 1 17.69 10.93 1.93
C MET A 1 17.48 9.60 1.23
N LEU A 2 16.75 8.66 1.85
CA LEU A 2 16.33 7.43 1.17
C LEU A 2 15.31 7.83 0.10
N LYS A 3 15.64 7.61 -1.16
CA LYS A 3 14.71 7.72 -2.28
C LYS A 3 13.60 6.69 -2.04
N PRO A 4 12.31 7.07 -1.96
CA PRO A 4 11.25 6.08 -1.84
C PRO A 4 11.34 5.11 -3.03
N PRO A 5 11.04 3.81 -2.81
CA PRO A 5 11.03 2.83 -3.90
C PRO A 5 10.14 3.36 -5.04
N ALA A 6 10.62 3.23 -6.27
CA ALA A 6 9.96 3.84 -7.42
C ALA A 6 8.56 3.23 -7.60
N GLU A 7 7.53 4.02 -7.29
CA GLU A 7 6.13 3.73 -7.59
C GLU A 7 5.95 3.59 -9.11
N GLU A 8 5.89 2.36 -9.61
CA GLU A 8 5.66 2.10 -11.03
C GLU A 8 4.18 1.71 -11.24
N PHE A 9 3.45 2.53 -12.01
CA PHE A 9 2.14 2.13 -12.50
C PHE A 9 2.33 0.88 -13.36
N CYS A 10 1.57 -0.17 -13.08
CA CYS A 10 1.77 -1.46 -13.72
C CYS A 10 0.45 -2.15 -14.06
N THR A 11 0.52 -3.19 -14.89
CA THR A 11 -0.62 -4.02 -15.28
C THR A 11 -1.13 -4.93 -14.14
N GLY A 12 -0.55 -4.84 -12.94
CA GLY A 12 -1.02 -5.53 -11.73
C GLY A 12 -0.34 -6.88 -11.50
N VAL A 13 -1.13 -7.96 -11.42
CA VAL A 13 -0.72 -9.27 -10.89
C VAL A 13 0.47 -9.95 -11.58
N GLY A 14 0.80 -9.58 -12.83
CA GLY A 14 2.00 -10.09 -13.52
C GLY A 14 3.33 -9.67 -12.86
N TYR A 15 3.30 -8.73 -11.93
CA TYR A 15 4.44 -8.34 -11.11
C TYR A 15 4.73 -9.33 -9.97
N LEU A 16 3.69 -10.03 -9.51
CA LEU A 16 3.78 -11.03 -8.46
C LEU A 16 4.25 -12.37 -9.05
N PRO A 17 4.99 -13.20 -8.28
CA PRO A 17 5.32 -14.56 -8.68
C PRO A 17 4.08 -15.37 -9.08
N SER A 18 4.04 -15.92 -10.30
CA SER A 18 2.87 -16.62 -10.85
C SER A 18 2.54 -17.95 -10.17
N ASN A 19 3.49 -18.52 -9.42
CA ASN A 19 3.41 -19.89 -8.89
C ASN A 19 3.08 -19.93 -7.39
N LEU A 20 2.71 -18.81 -6.79
CA LEU A 20 2.40 -18.71 -5.37
C LEU A 20 0.95 -18.23 -5.18
N PRO A 21 0.26 -18.71 -4.13
CA PRO A 21 -1.08 -18.22 -3.81
C PRO A 21 -1.00 -16.74 -3.43
N THR A 22 -1.93 -15.95 -3.96
CA THR A 22 -2.06 -14.53 -3.63
C THR A 22 -2.92 -14.34 -2.39
N LYS A 23 -2.63 -13.27 -1.64
CA LYS A 23 -3.43 -12.77 -0.54
C LYS A 23 -3.67 -11.29 -0.74
N THR A 24 -4.84 -10.85 -0.30
CA THR A 24 -5.23 -9.43 -0.30
C THR A 24 -5.56 -9.03 1.12
N VAL A 25 -5.04 -7.87 1.52
CA VAL A 25 -5.35 -7.22 2.80
C VAL A 25 -5.82 -5.80 2.56
N TYR A 26 -6.57 -5.28 3.53
CA TYR A 26 -7.15 -3.94 3.51
C TYR A 26 -6.41 -3.06 4.53
N PRO A 27 -6.37 -1.73 4.31
CA PRO A 27 -5.64 -0.87 5.23
C PRO A 27 -6.42 -0.68 6.52
N ILE A 28 -5.66 -0.45 7.58
CA ILE A 28 -6.18 -0.07 8.90
C ILE A 28 -6.28 1.45 9.06
N LYS A 29 -5.58 2.22 8.22
CA LYS A 29 -5.63 3.68 8.15
C LYS A 29 -5.39 4.15 6.74
N VAL A 30 -6.12 5.19 6.33
CA VAL A 30 -5.90 5.91 5.07
C VAL A 30 -5.82 7.40 5.37
N VAL A 31 -4.81 8.07 4.81
CA VAL A 31 -4.59 9.52 4.91
C VAL A 31 -4.68 10.09 3.50
N VAL A 32 -5.52 11.11 3.30
CA VAL A 32 -5.76 11.74 2.00
C VAL A 32 -5.78 13.26 2.14
N GLU A 33 -4.57 13.82 2.17
CA GLU A 33 -4.31 15.24 2.39
C GLU A 33 -3.43 15.81 1.26
N PRO A 34 -3.89 15.78 0.00
CA PRO A 34 -3.05 16.14 -1.15
C PRO A 34 -2.61 17.61 -1.16
N PHE A 35 -3.27 18.47 -0.38
CA PHE A 35 -2.94 19.89 -0.26
C PHE A 35 -1.87 20.19 0.82
N HIS A 36 -1.52 19.21 1.67
CA HIS A 36 -0.48 19.36 2.69
C HIS A 36 0.92 18.92 2.21
N GLY A 37 1.10 18.76 0.89
CA GLY A 37 2.40 18.52 0.27
C GLY A 37 2.62 17.08 -0.22
N ARG A 38 3.89 16.72 -0.42
CA ARG A 38 4.28 15.38 -0.89
C ARG A 38 4.13 14.36 0.23
N HIS A 39 3.80 13.12 -0.14
CA HIS A 39 3.67 11.98 0.78
C HIS A 39 2.54 12.11 1.83
N GLN A 40 1.52 12.94 1.54
CA GLN A 40 0.33 13.09 2.39
C GLN A 40 -0.88 12.33 1.85
N VAL A 41 -0.62 11.34 0.98
CA VAL A 41 -1.66 10.43 0.47
C VAL A 41 -1.11 9.01 0.54
N TYR A 42 -1.55 8.26 1.55
CA TYR A 42 -1.05 6.93 1.83
C TYR A 42 -2.04 6.09 2.63
N ALA A 43 -1.79 4.78 2.63
CA ALA A 43 -2.48 3.83 3.47
C ALA A 43 -1.48 3.02 4.31
N ILE A 44 -1.92 2.64 5.51
CA ILE A 44 -1.18 1.76 6.42
C ILE A 44 -1.89 0.42 6.46
N PHE A 45 -1.13 -0.65 6.30
CA PHE A 45 -1.59 -2.02 6.34
C PHE A 45 -0.91 -2.76 7.49
N GLN A 46 -1.66 -3.61 8.18
CA GLN A 46 -1.09 -4.58 9.10
C GLN A 46 -0.78 -5.88 8.35
N ILE A 47 0.45 -6.35 8.43
CA ILE A 47 0.95 -7.49 7.68
C ILE A 47 1.48 -8.55 8.63
N ASP A 48 1.06 -9.80 8.43
CA ASP A 48 1.67 -10.97 9.09
C ASP A 48 3.05 -11.24 8.47
N GLY A 49 4.11 -11.08 9.27
CA GLY A 49 5.50 -11.25 8.83
C GLY A 49 5.82 -12.65 8.34
N ASN A 50 5.07 -13.67 8.76
CA ASN A 50 5.23 -15.04 8.28
C ASN A 50 4.58 -15.26 6.91
N LYS A 51 3.65 -14.38 6.50
CA LYS A 51 2.97 -14.48 5.20
C LYS A 51 3.61 -13.59 4.15
N LEU A 52 4.14 -12.44 4.55
CA LEU A 52 4.84 -11.51 3.68
C LEU A 52 6.03 -10.91 4.43
N PRO A 53 7.23 -11.47 4.27
CA PRO A 53 8.45 -10.83 4.77
C PRO A 53 8.58 -9.38 4.28
N PRO A 54 9.26 -8.50 5.04
CA PRO A 54 9.58 -7.16 4.57
C PRO A 54 10.43 -7.19 3.29
N ASN A 55 10.31 -6.16 2.46
CA ASN A 55 11.01 -6.00 1.18
C ASN A 55 10.61 -7.00 0.08
N GLU A 56 9.39 -7.51 0.13
CA GLU A 56 8.82 -8.40 -0.88
C GLU A 56 7.92 -7.67 -1.88
N ARG A 57 7.70 -8.24 -3.05
CA ARG A 57 6.86 -7.64 -4.10
C ARG A 57 5.40 -7.60 -3.68
N VAL A 58 4.77 -6.44 -3.88
CA VAL A 58 3.35 -6.20 -3.62
C VAL A 58 2.73 -5.39 -4.75
N VAL A 59 1.41 -5.51 -4.87
CA VAL A 59 0.58 -4.68 -5.76
C VAL A 59 -0.42 -3.93 -4.90
N LEU A 60 -0.31 -2.61 -4.90
CA LEU A 60 -1.30 -1.72 -4.30
C LEU A 60 -2.36 -1.38 -5.35
N THR A 61 -3.61 -1.71 -5.08
CA THR A 61 -4.76 -1.30 -5.90
C THR A 61 -5.52 -0.21 -5.17
N VAL A 62 -5.76 0.91 -5.87
CA VAL A 62 -6.48 2.06 -5.34
C VAL A 62 -7.61 2.46 -6.28
N GLY A 63 -8.84 2.43 -5.77
CA GLY A 63 -10.06 2.74 -6.50
C GLY A 63 -10.01 4.12 -7.14
N GLY A 64 -10.11 4.16 -8.48
CA GLY A 64 -10.01 5.38 -9.28
C GLY A 64 -8.57 5.82 -9.61
N ALA A 65 -7.56 5.27 -8.95
CA ALA A 65 -6.15 5.59 -9.19
C ALA A 65 -5.37 4.49 -9.92
N GLY A 66 -5.80 3.22 -9.83
CA GLY A 66 -5.21 2.08 -10.55
C GLY A 66 -4.31 1.21 -9.68
N ASN A 67 -3.39 0.48 -10.33
CA ASN A 67 -2.47 -0.44 -9.68
C ASN A 67 -1.05 0.13 -9.63
N TYR A 68 -0.37 -0.08 -8.50
CA TYR A 68 1.01 0.31 -8.25
C TYR A 68 1.81 -0.92 -7.87
N CYS A 69 2.91 -1.16 -8.57
CA CYS A 69 3.84 -2.24 -8.28
C CYS A 69 4.94 -1.70 -7.38
N GLU A 70 5.06 -2.28 -6.20
CA GLU A 70 5.89 -1.77 -5.12
C GLU A 70 6.60 -2.90 -4.38
N ILE A 71 7.54 -2.50 -3.54
CA ILE A 71 8.15 -3.38 -2.53
C ILE A 71 7.51 -3.06 -1.18
N SER A 72 7.19 -4.08 -0.38
CA SER A 72 6.60 -3.90 0.95
C SER A 72 7.52 -3.04 1.81
N ASN A 73 6.95 -1.99 2.40
CA ASN A 73 7.70 -0.94 3.09
C ASN A 73 7.35 -0.96 4.58
N SER A 74 8.05 -1.81 5.32
CA SER A 74 7.86 -1.94 6.77
C SER A 74 8.24 -0.65 7.49
N VAL A 75 7.34 -0.18 8.36
CA VAL A 75 7.55 0.94 9.29
C VAL A 75 7.62 0.47 10.74
N GLY A 76 7.79 -0.84 10.97
CA GLY A 76 7.92 -1.44 12.31
C GLY A 76 6.59 -1.88 12.92
N GLN A 77 6.58 -2.16 14.23
CA GLN A 77 5.41 -2.63 14.98
C GLN A 77 4.58 -1.51 15.60
N ASN A 78 5.16 -0.32 15.76
CA ASN A 78 4.49 0.88 16.22
C ASN A 78 4.76 2.01 15.23
N PHE A 79 3.70 2.59 14.68
CA PHE A 79 3.80 3.72 13.76
C PHE A 79 2.54 4.57 13.80
N GLU A 80 2.70 5.89 13.94
CA GLU A 80 1.58 6.86 14.03
C GLU A 80 0.52 6.52 15.09
N GLY A 81 0.96 5.99 16.25
CA GLY A 81 0.07 5.62 17.35
C GLY A 81 -0.71 4.33 17.13
N ILE A 82 -0.42 3.59 16.05
CA ILE A 82 -0.95 2.25 15.81
C ILE A 82 0.08 1.23 16.29
N GLU A 83 -0.38 0.27 17.09
CA GLU A 83 0.42 -0.88 17.53
C GLU A 83 -0.12 -2.17 16.89
N THR A 84 0.78 -3.09 16.57
CA THR A 84 0.44 -4.40 16.02
C THR A 84 0.99 -5.54 16.90
N PRO A 85 0.33 -6.70 16.97
CA PRO A 85 0.82 -7.83 17.76
C PRO A 85 2.20 -8.33 17.31
N PRO A 86 2.93 -9.05 18.19
CA PRO A 86 4.15 -9.75 17.80
C PRO A 86 3.93 -10.67 16.59
N GLY A 87 4.90 -10.72 15.68
CA GLY A 87 4.79 -11.47 14.42
C GLY A 87 4.14 -10.68 13.28
N TYR A 88 3.56 -9.51 13.55
CA TYR A 88 3.06 -8.60 12.54
C TYR A 88 3.98 -7.37 12.41
N TYR A 89 3.82 -6.63 11.31
CA TYR A 89 4.40 -5.30 11.12
C TYR A 89 3.41 -4.39 10.39
N LEU A 90 3.64 -3.08 10.48
CA LEU A 90 2.91 -2.07 9.74
C LEU A 90 3.66 -1.76 8.44
N SER A 91 2.95 -1.68 7.32
CA SER A 91 3.49 -1.30 6.02
C SER A 91 2.80 -0.05 5.50
N ARG A 92 3.57 0.92 5.02
CA ARG A 92 3.04 2.21 4.53
C ARG A 92 3.23 2.34 3.02
N HIS A 93 2.13 2.56 2.31
CA HIS A 93 2.08 2.63 0.84
C HIS A 93 1.50 3.97 0.37
N PHE A 94 2.22 4.64 -0.51
CA PHE A 94 1.87 5.98 -0.98
C PHE A 94 1.22 5.92 -2.36
N ILE A 95 0.43 6.95 -2.68
CA ILE A 95 0.17 7.29 -4.07
C ILE A 95 0.62 8.72 -4.34
N ARG A 96 0.92 9.01 -5.61
CA ARG A 96 1.36 10.35 -6.01
C ARG A 96 0.29 11.40 -5.66
N THR A 97 0.71 12.47 -4.98
CA THR A 97 -0.14 13.65 -4.71
C THR A 97 -0.83 14.16 -5.97
N ARG A 98 -0.15 14.16 -7.13
CA ARG A 98 -0.72 14.56 -8.42
C ARG A 98 -1.93 13.72 -8.85
N THR A 99 -1.92 12.41 -8.53
CA THR A 99 -3.06 11.52 -8.81
C THR A 99 -4.24 11.90 -7.93
N ALA A 100 -3.99 12.15 -6.65
CA ALA A 100 -5.03 12.59 -5.71
C ALA A 100 -5.62 13.96 -6.08
N LEU A 101 -4.79 14.92 -6.51
CA LEU A 101 -5.26 16.21 -7.02
C LEU A 101 -6.11 16.05 -8.30
N THR A 102 -5.69 15.18 -9.22
CA THR A 102 -6.45 14.87 -10.43
C THR A 102 -7.81 14.24 -10.10
N LEU A 103 -7.85 13.32 -9.13
CA LEU A 103 -9.11 12.72 -8.67
C LEU A 103 -9.99 13.73 -7.95
N SER A 104 -9.40 14.65 -7.17
CA SER A 104 -10.13 15.76 -6.56
C SER A 104 -10.80 16.65 -7.60
N ALA A 105 -10.09 17.04 -8.66
CA ALA A 105 -10.64 17.83 -9.75
C ALA A 105 -11.79 17.11 -10.49
N LYS A 106 -11.81 15.77 -10.45
CA LYS A 106 -12.87 14.93 -11.02
C LYS A 106 -14.02 14.64 -10.04
N GLY A 107 -14.01 15.20 -8.82
CA GLY A 107 -15.01 14.89 -7.78
C GLY A 107 -14.87 13.49 -7.17
N LEU A 108 -13.75 12.80 -7.42
CA LEU A 108 -13.50 11.42 -7.00
C LEU A 108 -12.61 11.30 -5.75
N LEU A 109 -12.31 12.40 -5.05
CA LEU A 109 -11.49 12.38 -3.83
C LEU A 109 -12.10 11.47 -2.75
N GLY A 110 -13.43 11.35 -2.70
CA GLY A 110 -14.13 10.44 -1.79
C GLY A 110 -13.74 8.98 -1.97
N LYS A 111 -13.40 8.54 -3.20
CA LYS A 111 -12.91 7.18 -3.45
C LYS A 111 -11.57 6.92 -2.78
N LEU A 112 -10.68 7.92 -2.77
CA LEU A 112 -9.40 7.79 -2.08
C LEU A 112 -9.56 7.75 -0.56
N ARG A 113 -10.58 8.42 0.00
CA ARG A 113 -10.78 8.48 1.44
C ARG A 113 -11.37 7.20 2.04
N SER A 114 -11.97 6.35 1.21
CA SER A 114 -12.66 5.17 1.72
C SER A 114 -11.72 3.94 1.73
N PRO A 115 -11.44 3.33 2.90
CA PRO A 115 -10.48 2.23 3.03
C PRO A 115 -10.77 1.03 2.13
N GLU A 116 -12.04 0.74 1.85
CA GLU A 116 -12.47 -0.37 1.00
C GLU A 116 -12.05 -0.21 -0.46
N ASN A 117 -11.68 1.00 -0.88
CA ASN A 117 -11.11 1.25 -2.20
C ASN A 117 -9.60 0.98 -2.26
N TRP A 118 -8.97 0.57 -1.17
CA TRP A 118 -7.54 0.28 -1.09
C TRP A 118 -7.31 -1.19 -0.78
N MET A 119 -6.47 -1.83 -1.57
CA MET A 119 -6.11 -3.23 -1.41
C MET A 119 -4.61 -3.40 -1.60
N LEU A 120 -3.98 -4.18 -0.73
CA LEU A 120 -2.59 -4.60 -0.92
C LEU A 120 -2.60 -6.10 -1.22
N THR A 121 -2.11 -6.47 -2.40
CA THR A 121 -2.06 -7.85 -2.87
C THR A 121 -0.63 -8.32 -2.98
N PHE A 122 -0.36 -9.53 -2.49
CA PHE A 122 0.98 -10.12 -2.46
C PHE A 122 0.90 -11.64 -2.55
N THR A 123 1.99 -12.29 -2.90
CA THR A 123 2.07 -13.76 -2.86
C THR A 123 2.49 -14.21 -1.47
N SER A 124 1.73 -15.13 -0.87
CA SER A 124 2.15 -15.78 0.36
C SER A 124 2.95 -17.05 0.03
N GLY A 125 4.27 -16.92 0.00
CA GLY A 125 5.19 -18.05 -0.12
C GLY A 125 6.09 -18.08 1.11
N GLY A 126 5.83 -19.01 2.02
CA GLY A 126 6.63 -19.18 3.22
C GLY A 126 8.03 -19.68 2.87
N LYS A 127 9.06 -18.99 3.37
CA LYS A 127 10.25 -19.70 3.83
C LYS A 127 9.89 -20.28 5.20
N GLY A 128 9.49 -21.55 5.20
CA GLY A 128 9.72 -22.43 6.35
C GLY A 128 11.17 -22.88 6.33
#